data_AF-A0A8K0KQ43-F1
#
_entry.id   AF-A0A8K0KQ43-F1
#
_cell.length_a   1.000
_cell.length_b   1.000
_cell.length_c   1.000
_cell.angle_alpha   90.00
_cell.angle_beta   90.00
_cell.angle_gamma   90.00
#
_symmetry.space_group_name_H-M   'P 1'
#
loop_
_entity.id
_entity.type
_entity.pdbx_description
1 polymer ?
#
loop_
_entity_poly.entity_id
_entity_poly.type
_entity_poly.pdbx_seq_one_letter_code
_entity_poly.pdbx_strand_id
1 'polypeptide(L)'
;MGGQKFQYDESGGTFFYFLLSFLALLLIPSTYYWWPRQKKDDSRSVDKECQCDNCLRKKLILQSNEPWKVTKQIFIKALLILGWAILLFLAYKVSQFDYEYANFDPYEILKIPVGSSQAEVKKAYRKLSLILHPDKETGNEKAFMKLTKVYGFSKLCGIFAYQALTDEDARRNWEKYGNPDGPGAMSFGIALPSWIVEKENSVWVLGLYALVFMVALPTVVGMWWYKSIRYSGDQVSYSGI
;
A
#
# COMPACT_ATOMS: atom_id res chain seq x y z
N MET A 1 1.26 3.28 -33.61
CA MET A 1 2.08 3.61 -32.42
C MET A 1 1.72 2.61 -31.34
N GLY A 2 2.59 1.63 -31.06
CA GLY A 2 2.34 0.65 -30.00
C GLY A 2 2.36 1.37 -28.67
N GLY A 3 1.21 1.47 -28.00
CA GLY A 3 1.15 2.01 -26.64
C GLY A 3 2.06 1.19 -25.75
N GLN A 4 2.89 1.87 -24.96
CA GLN A 4 3.70 1.22 -23.93
C GLN A 4 2.72 0.51 -22.98
N LYS A 5 2.80 -0.82 -22.92
CA LYS A 5 1.97 -1.60 -22.00
C LYS A 5 2.62 -1.52 -20.63
N PHE A 6 1.96 -0.86 -19.69
CA PHE A 6 2.36 -0.86 -18.29
C PHE A 6 2.09 -2.22 -17.68
N GLN A 7 3.04 -2.73 -16.89
CA GLN A 7 2.90 -3.97 -16.16
C GLN A 7 2.51 -3.64 -14.71
N TYR A 8 1.40 -4.20 -14.24
CA TYR A 8 0.91 -3.99 -12.87
C TYR A 8 1.39 -5.11 -11.96
N ASP A 9 1.40 -4.85 -10.65
CA ASP A 9 1.84 -5.84 -9.67
C ASP A 9 0.73 -6.87 -9.40
N GLU A 10 0.87 -8.06 -9.97
CA GLU A 10 -0.03 -9.20 -9.74
C GLU A 10 0.23 -9.88 -8.38
N SER A 11 1.43 -9.68 -7.82
CA SER A 11 1.88 -10.34 -6.60
C SER A 11 1.62 -9.54 -5.32
N GLY A 12 1.45 -8.22 -5.48
CA GLY A 12 1.29 -7.24 -4.42
C GLY A 12 2.60 -6.90 -3.67
N GLY A 13 3.71 -7.57 -3.96
CA GLY A 13 4.99 -7.36 -3.26
C GLY A 13 5.51 -5.93 -3.41
N THR A 14 5.62 -5.44 -4.66
CA THR A 14 6.11 -4.09 -4.96
C THR A 14 5.16 -3.00 -4.45
N PHE A 15 3.86 -3.27 -4.46
CA PHE A 15 2.85 -2.37 -3.88
C PHE A 15 3.05 -2.20 -2.36
N PHE A 16 3.32 -3.30 -1.62
CA PHE A 16 3.57 -3.21 -0.19
C PHE A 16 4.84 -2.44 0.15
N TYR A 17 5.90 -2.57 -0.66
CA TYR A 17 7.11 -1.76 -0.52
C TYR A 17 6.85 -0.26 -0.74
N PHE A 18 6.10 0.07 -1.78
CA PHE A 18 5.68 1.44 -2.05
C PHE A 18 4.87 2.01 -0.88
N LEU A 19 3.86 1.26 -0.41
CA LEU A 19 2.99 1.66 0.69
C LEU A 19 3.78 1.84 2.00
N LEU A 20 4.69 0.91 2.31
CA LEU A 20 5.56 0.98 3.48
C LEU A 20 6.46 2.21 3.44
N SER A 21 7.09 2.47 2.30
CA SER A 21 7.99 3.63 2.11
C SER A 21 7.23 4.94 2.22
N PHE A 22 6.08 5.05 1.56
CA PHE A 22 5.23 6.23 1.61
C PHE A 22 4.68 6.48 3.01
N LEU A 23 4.21 5.43 3.69
CA LEU A 23 3.72 5.52 5.07
C LEU A 23 4.84 5.95 6.02
N ALA A 24 6.03 5.37 5.91
CA ALA A 24 7.18 5.76 6.72
C ALA A 24 7.55 7.23 6.50
N LEU A 25 7.57 7.69 5.25
CA LEU A 25 7.88 9.07 4.88
C LEU A 25 6.88 10.08 5.45
N LEU A 26 5.60 9.72 5.58
CA LEU A 26 4.60 10.56 6.23
C LEU A 26 4.63 10.45 7.76
N LEU A 27 4.78 9.22 8.29
CA LEU A 27 4.65 8.93 9.71
C LEU A 27 5.82 9.51 10.53
N ILE A 28 7.06 9.41 10.04
CA ILE A 28 8.25 9.91 10.75
C ILE A 28 8.19 11.43 11.01
N PRO A 29 7.97 12.31 10.01
CA PRO A 29 7.82 13.74 10.28
C PRO A 29 6.56 14.05 11.06
N SER A 30 5.43 13.37 10.79
CA SER A 30 4.18 13.58 11.54
C SER A 30 4.35 13.27 13.02
N THR A 31 5.07 12.19 13.35
CA THR A 31 5.38 11.85 14.75
C THR A 31 6.27 12.89 15.38
N TYR A 32 7.30 13.41 14.69
CA TYR A 32 8.15 14.47 15.23
C TYR A 32 7.38 15.78 15.51
N TYR A 33 6.57 16.25 14.55
CA TYR A 33 5.87 17.54 14.66
C TYR A 33 4.63 17.49 15.57
N TRP A 34 3.88 16.40 15.54
CA TRP A 34 2.65 16.25 16.32
C TRP A 34 2.85 15.46 17.61
N TRP A 35 4.09 15.11 17.98
CA TRP A 35 4.35 14.55 19.30
C TRP A 35 3.91 15.57 20.36
N PRO A 36 2.98 15.20 21.24
CA PRO A 36 2.48 16.11 22.25
C PRO A 36 3.58 16.37 23.28
N ARG A 37 4.31 17.46 23.04
CA ARG A 37 5.27 18.01 23.99
C ARG A 37 4.48 18.57 25.16
N GLN A 38 4.68 17.99 26.35
CA GLN A 38 4.16 18.60 27.57
C GLN A 38 4.70 20.03 27.68
N LYS A 39 3.79 21.00 27.83
CA LYS A 39 4.19 22.36 28.19
C LYS A 39 4.87 22.27 29.56
N LYS A 40 6.11 22.73 29.63
CA LYS A 40 6.80 22.91 30.90
C LYS A 40 6.02 23.97 31.68
N ASP A 41 5.64 23.64 32.90
CA ASP A 41 4.84 24.54 33.74
C ASP A 41 5.76 25.68 34.21
N ASP A 42 5.75 26.80 33.49
CA ASP A 42 6.52 27.99 33.84
C ASP A 42 5.82 28.71 35.00
N SER A 43 5.99 28.18 36.20
CA SER A 43 5.51 28.76 37.46
C SER A 43 5.87 30.24 37.63
N ARG A 44 6.91 30.74 36.93
CA ARG A 44 7.38 32.13 36.97
C ARG A 44 6.56 33.13 36.12
N SER A 45 5.68 32.68 35.21
CA SER A 45 4.86 33.59 34.40
C SER A 45 3.53 33.98 35.07
N VAL A 46 3.10 33.21 36.08
CA VAL A 46 1.83 33.43 36.79
C VAL A 46 1.85 34.72 37.63
N ASP A 47 3.04 35.10 38.12
CA ASP A 47 3.23 36.31 38.94
C ASP A 47 3.25 37.62 38.14
N LYS A 48 3.31 37.54 36.80
CA LYS A 48 3.34 38.71 35.90
C LYS A 48 1.98 39.06 35.29
N GLU A 49 0.96 38.24 35.55
CA GLU A 49 -0.39 38.43 35.01
C GLU A 49 -1.29 39.12 36.04
N CYS A 50 -2.24 39.95 35.57
CA CYS A 50 -3.19 40.63 36.44
C CYS A 50 -4.15 39.62 37.11
N GLN A 51 -4.24 39.65 38.44
CA GLN A 51 -5.06 38.74 39.26
C GLN A 51 -6.42 39.34 39.66
N CYS A 52 -6.87 40.37 38.95
CA CYS A 52 -8.16 41.01 39.20
C CYS A 52 -9.34 40.04 38.96
N ASP A 53 -10.48 40.20 39.64
CA ASP A 53 -11.66 39.33 39.47
C ASP A 53 -12.14 39.24 38.01
N ASN A 54 -12.14 40.36 37.28
CA ASN A 54 -12.50 40.40 35.86
C ASN A 54 -11.49 39.65 34.97
N CYS A 55 -10.21 39.70 35.33
CA CYS A 55 -9.11 39.04 34.66
C CYS A 55 -9.16 37.53 34.87
N LEU A 56 -9.43 37.12 36.12
CA LEU A 56 -9.60 35.74 36.53
C LEU A 56 -10.81 35.11 35.83
N ARG A 57 -11.97 35.80 35.82
CA ARG A 57 -13.17 35.37 35.10
C ARG A 57 -12.91 35.18 33.60
N LYS A 58 -12.22 36.13 32.96
CA LYS A 58 -11.84 36.03 31.54
C LYS A 58 -10.94 34.81 31.29
N LYS A 59 -9.98 34.53 32.17
CA LYS A 59 -9.09 33.36 32.07
C LYS A 59 -9.85 32.05 32.21
N LEU A 60 -10.80 31.97 33.15
CA LEU A 60 -11.68 30.82 33.32
C LEU A 60 -12.54 30.57 32.05
N ILE A 61 -13.12 31.63 31.47
CA ILE A 61 -13.91 31.54 30.23
C ILE A 61 -13.06 31.06 29.04
N LEU A 62 -11.85 31.60 28.89
CA LEU A 62 -10.94 31.20 27.82
C LEU A 62 -10.48 29.74 27.97
N GLN A 63 -10.27 29.26 29.20
CA GLN A 63 -9.95 27.86 29.47
C GLN A 63 -11.12 26.92 29.22
N SER A 64 -12.36 27.33 29.53
CA SER A 64 -13.56 26.51 29.25
C SER A 64 -13.91 26.42 27.76
N ASN A 65 -13.42 27.36 26.93
CA ASN A 65 -13.73 27.43 25.49
C ASN A 65 -12.89 26.49 24.60
N GLU A 66 -11.92 25.73 25.14
CA GLU A 66 -11.21 24.69 24.40
C GLU A 66 -11.56 23.25 24.86
N PRO A 67 -12.85 22.83 24.88
CA PRO A 67 -13.24 21.52 25.40
C PRO A 67 -12.63 20.35 24.62
N TRP A 68 -12.27 20.58 23.36
CA TRP A 68 -11.76 19.54 22.45
C TRP A 68 -10.23 19.46 22.39
N LYS A 69 -9.49 20.23 23.20
CA LYS A 69 -8.02 20.19 23.17
C LYS A 69 -7.49 18.81 23.57
N VAL A 70 -8.05 18.25 24.64
CA VAL A 70 -7.65 16.95 25.18
C VAL A 70 -8.09 15.83 24.24
N THR A 71 -9.33 15.84 23.77
CA THR A 71 -9.84 14.84 22.81
C THR A 71 -9.06 14.87 21.49
N LYS A 72 -8.71 16.06 20.98
CA LYS A 72 -7.85 16.22 19.81
C LYS A 72 -6.45 15.65 20.02
N GLN A 73 -5.83 15.89 21.18
CA GLN A 73 -4.52 15.31 21.50
C GLN A 73 -4.57 13.79 21.63
N ILE A 74 -5.63 13.24 22.24
CA ILE A 74 -5.85 11.80 22.33
C ILE A 74 -6.05 11.21 20.94
N PHE A 75 -6.85 11.86 20.09
CA PHE A 75 -7.10 11.42 18.73
C PHE A 75 -5.83 11.40 17.88
N ILE A 76 -5.02 12.47 17.94
CA ILE A 76 -3.73 12.53 17.23
C ILE A 76 -2.79 11.43 17.72
N LYS A 77 -2.68 11.22 19.05
CA LYS A 77 -1.88 10.10 19.60
C LYS A 77 -2.38 8.75 19.09
N ALA A 78 -3.69 8.52 19.11
CA ALA A 78 -4.29 7.27 18.65
C ALA A 78 -4.00 7.03 17.15
N LEU A 79 -4.11 8.07 16.31
CA LEU A 79 -3.82 7.99 14.89
C LEU A 79 -2.33 7.67 14.64
N LEU A 80 -1.42 8.31 15.38
CA LEU A 80 0.02 8.00 15.29
C LEU A 80 0.33 6.56 15.72
N ILE A 81 -0.26 6.08 16.82
CA ILE A 81 -0.09 4.69 17.29
C ILE A 81 -0.62 3.70 16.26
N LEU A 82 -1.80 3.96 15.70
CA LEU A 82 -2.40 3.14 14.65
C LEU A 82 -1.53 3.13 13.39
N GLY A 83 -0.99 4.28 12.99
CA GLY A 83 -0.06 4.38 11.86
C GLY A 83 1.22 3.55 12.06
N TRP A 84 1.80 3.57 13.26
CA TRP A 84 2.93 2.70 13.60
C TRP A 84 2.57 1.22 13.60
N ALA A 85 1.39 0.86 14.11
CA ALA A 85 0.90 -0.52 14.09
C ALA A 85 0.72 -1.04 12.65
N ILE A 86 0.17 -0.21 11.75
CA ILE A 86 0.04 -0.54 10.33
C ILE A 86 1.42 -0.67 9.68
N LEU A 87 2.35 0.23 9.97
CA LEU A 87 3.71 0.17 9.43
C LEU A 87 4.41 -1.13 9.83
N LEU A 88 4.33 -1.52 11.11
CA LEU A 88 4.87 -2.80 11.60
C LEU A 88 4.18 -4.01 10.97
N PHE A 89 2.86 -3.96 10.80
CA PHE A 89 2.12 -5.03 10.12
C PHE A 89 2.54 -5.19 8.65
N LEU A 90 2.68 -4.06 7.93
CA LEU A 90 3.16 -4.07 6.55
C LEU A 90 4.60 -4.59 6.45
N ALA A 91 5.48 -4.16 7.36
CA ALA A 91 6.85 -4.65 7.42
C ALA A 91 6.90 -6.17 7.65
N TYR A 92 6.05 -6.69 8.54
CA TYR A 92 5.91 -8.13 8.75
C TYR A 92 5.42 -8.85 7.50
N LYS A 93 4.43 -8.30 6.80
CA LYS A 93 3.92 -8.87 5.54
C LYS A 93 5.01 -8.89 4.47
N VAL A 94 5.73 -7.78 4.28
CA VAL A 94 6.85 -7.66 3.32
C VAL A 94 7.93 -8.72 3.61
N SER A 95 8.34 -8.87 4.88
CA SER A 95 9.34 -9.87 5.27
C SER A 95 8.95 -11.32 4.94
N GLN A 96 7.64 -11.63 4.89
CA GLN A 96 7.17 -12.96 4.48
C GLN A 96 7.19 -13.15 2.96
N PHE A 97 7.00 -12.07 2.19
CA PHE A 97 6.97 -12.13 0.71
C PHE A 97 8.36 -12.39 0.10
N ASP A 98 9.42 -11.80 0.64
CA ASP A 98 10.79 -11.96 0.08
C ASP A 98 11.30 -13.39 0.12
N TYR A 99 10.96 -14.13 1.17
CA TYR A 99 11.34 -15.54 1.32
C TYR A 99 10.77 -16.43 0.21
N GLU A 100 9.57 -16.10 -0.29
CA GLU A 100 8.89 -16.88 -1.30
C GLU A 100 9.42 -16.62 -2.73
N TYR A 101 9.86 -15.39 -3.02
CA TYR A 101 10.40 -14.98 -4.33
C TYR A 101 11.91 -15.23 -4.49
N ALA A 102 12.70 -15.08 -3.43
CA ALA A 102 14.16 -15.25 -3.51
C ALA A 102 14.60 -16.70 -3.74
N ASN A 103 13.75 -17.69 -3.45
CA ASN A 103 14.03 -19.13 -3.64
C ASN A 103 13.36 -19.71 -4.90
N PHE A 104 13.18 -18.90 -5.94
CA PHE A 104 12.53 -19.35 -7.16
C PHE A 104 13.56 -19.90 -8.16
N ASP A 105 13.95 -21.17 -7.99
CA ASP A 105 14.70 -21.93 -9.00
C ASP A 105 13.77 -22.91 -9.73
N PRO A 106 13.51 -22.72 -11.05
CA PRO A 106 12.68 -23.62 -11.84
C PRO A 106 13.13 -25.09 -11.80
N TYR A 107 14.44 -25.34 -11.71
CA TYR A 107 15.02 -26.68 -11.68
C TYR A 107 14.78 -27.36 -10.33
N GLU A 108 14.93 -26.60 -9.23
CA GLU A 108 14.66 -27.09 -7.87
C GLU A 108 13.18 -27.44 -7.67
N ILE A 109 12.27 -26.61 -8.20
CA ILE A 109 10.82 -26.82 -8.09
C ILE A 109 10.36 -28.06 -8.88
N LEU A 110 10.93 -28.25 -10.07
CA LEU A 110 10.68 -29.44 -10.88
C LEU A 110 11.46 -30.68 -10.40
N LYS A 111 12.37 -30.50 -9.45
CA LYS A 111 13.28 -31.53 -8.91
C LYS A 111 14.09 -32.22 -10.01
N ILE A 112 14.59 -31.44 -10.96
CA ILE A 112 15.42 -31.89 -12.07
C ILE A 112 16.78 -31.18 -12.02
N PRO A 113 17.85 -31.80 -12.53
CA PRO A 113 19.15 -31.15 -12.58
C PRO A 113 19.14 -29.96 -13.55
N VAL A 114 19.97 -28.95 -13.24
CA VAL A 114 20.22 -27.82 -14.13
C VAL A 114 20.79 -28.35 -15.45
N GLY A 115 20.20 -27.98 -16.58
CA GLY A 115 20.58 -28.48 -17.91
C GLY A 115 19.83 -29.72 -18.42
N SER A 116 18.78 -30.17 -17.72
CA SER A 116 17.89 -31.23 -18.21
C SER A 116 17.26 -30.92 -19.57
N SER A 117 17.01 -31.97 -20.37
CA SER A 117 16.41 -31.83 -21.71
C SER A 117 14.94 -31.41 -21.64
N GLN A 118 14.43 -30.76 -22.70
CA GLN A 118 13.03 -30.31 -22.75
C GLN A 118 12.02 -31.46 -22.53
N ALA A 119 12.37 -32.67 -22.98
CA ALA A 119 11.56 -33.87 -22.78
C ALA A 119 11.47 -34.27 -21.29
N GLU A 120 12.55 -34.11 -20.54
CA GLU A 120 12.60 -34.37 -19.10
C GLU A 120 11.81 -33.33 -18.31
N VAL A 121 11.96 -32.04 -18.64
CA VAL A 121 11.18 -30.94 -18.07
C VAL A 121 9.68 -31.22 -18.22
N LYS A 122 9.25 -31.60 -19.43
CA LYS A 122 7.85 -31.93 -19.75
C LYS A 122 7.33 -33.13 -18.97
N LYS A 123 8.17 -34.16 -18.79
CA LYS A 123 7.83 -35.37 -18.05
C LYS A 123 7.70 -35.10 -16.54
N ALA A 124 8.65 -34.33 -15.99
CA ALA A 124 8.64 -33.93 -14.59
C ALA A 124 7.42 -33.07 -14.24
N TYR A 125 7.10 -32.09 -15.11
CA TYR A 125 5.92 -31.25 -14.94
C TYR A 125 4.62 -32.07 -14.91
N ARG A 126 4.40 -32.93 -15.90
CA ARG A 126 3.20 -33.78 -15.96
C ARG A 126 3.05 -34.67 -14.72
N LYS A 127 4.17 -35.18 -14.21
CA LYS A 127 4.18 -36.01 -13.01
C LYS A 127 3.80 -35.18 -11.78
N LEU A 128 4.41 -34.01 -11.60
CA LEU A 128 4.18 -33.14 -10.44
C LEU A 128 2.78 -32.51 -10.44
N SER A 129 2.28 -32.07 -11.61
CA SER A 129 0.93 -31.51 -11.74
C SER A 129 -0.15 -32.54 -11.42
N LEU A 130 0.05 -33.79 -11.82
CA LEU A 130 -0.85 -34.90 -11.48
C LEU A 130 -0.79 -35.28 -10.01
N ILE A 131 0.34 -35.08 -9.31
CA ILE A 131 0.46 -35.42 -7.88
C ILE A 131 -0.15 -34.31 -7.02
N LEU A 132 0.09 -33.05 -7.39
CA LEU A 132 -0.28 -31.90 -6.57
C LEU A 132 -1.66 -31.33 -6.88
N HIS A 133 -2.40 -31.91 -7.83
CA HIS A 133 -3.74 -31.46 -8.19
C HIS A 133 -4.68 -31.41 -6.97
N PRO A 134 -5.47 -30.33 -6.78
CA PRO A 134 -6.35 -30.16 -5.61
C PRO A 134 -7.41 -31.26 -5.48
N ASP A 135 -7.79 -31.90 -6.59
CA ASP A 135 -8.76 -33.01 -6.59
C ASP A 135 -8.19 -34.37 -6.14
N LYS A 136 -6.90 -34.47 -5.78
CA LYS A 136 -6.30 -35.73 -5.31
C LYS A 136 -6.07 -35.73 -3.82
N GLU A 137 -6.11 -36.94 -3.24
CA GLU A 137 -5.82 -37.23 -1.82
C GLU A 137 -4.42 -36.74 -1.36
N THR A 138 -3.46 -36.60 -2.28
CA THR A 138 -2.10 -36.06 -2.04
C THR A 138 -1.96 -34.56 -2.35
N GLY A 139 -3.08 -33.91 -2.65
CA GLY A 139 -3.15 -32.53 -3.08
C GLY A 139 -2.70 -31.58 -2.00
N ASN A 140 -1.83 -30.65 -2.38
CA ASN A 140 -1.38 -29.59 -1.48
C ASN A 140 -1.53 -28.28 -2.25
N GLU A 141 -2.62 -27.57 -1.99
CA GLU A 141 -3.08 -26.41 -2.76
C GLU A 141 -2.01 -25.30 -2.83
N LYS A 142 -1.21 -25.13 -1.78
CA LYS A 142 -0.07 -24.20 -1.76
C LYS A 142 1.07 -24.63 -2.66
N ALA A 143 1.41 -25.92 -2.68
CA ALA A 143 2.46 -26.45 -3.56
C ALA A 143 1.99 -26.53 -5.01
N PHE A 144 0.69 -26.78 -5.23
CA PHE A 144 0.06 -26.63 -6.53
C PHE A 144 0.05 -25.18 -6.98
N MET A 145 -0.33 -24.22 -6.13
CA MET A 145 -0.20 -22.81 -6.42
C MET A 145 1.25 -22.42 -6.67
N LYS A 146 2.23 -22.91 -5.93
CA LYS A 146 3.65 -22.64 -6.21
C LYS A 146 4.04 -23.21 -7.57
N LEU A 147 3.70 -24.45 -7.86
CA LEU A 147 3.86 -25.02 -9.20
C LEU A 147 3.14 -24.22 -10.26
N THR A 148 1.93 -23.73 -10.01
CA THR A 148 1.08 -23.01 -10.96
C THR A 148 1.39 -21.51 -10.99
N LYS A 149 2.14 -20.96 -10.04
CA LYS A 149 2.67 -19.58 -10.05
C LYS A 149 4.01 -19.58 -10.75
N VAL A 150 4.76 -20.67 -10.61
CA VAL A 150 5.85 -21.06 -11.52
C VAL A 150 5.31 -21.34 -12.93
N TYR A 151 4.12 -21.95 -13.04
CA TYR A 151 3.52 -22.38 -14.31
C TYR A 151 2.32 -21.53 -14.82
N GLY A 152 2.06 -20.33 -14.27
CA GLY A 152 0.90 -19.46 -14.59
C GLY A 152 -0.50 -19.99 -14.18
N PHE A 153 -1.21 -19.30 -13.28
CA PHE A 153 -2.48 -19.73 -12.69
C PHE A 153 -3.62 -19.86 -13.71
N SER A 154 -4.17 -21.08 -13.78
CA SER A 154 -5.54 -21.49 -14.14
C SER A 154 -6.21 -20.96 -15.43
N LYS A 155 -6.55 -21.96 -16.26
CA LYS A 155 -7.60 -22.04 -17.31
C LYS A 155 -7.29 -21.60 -18.75
N LEU A 156 -6.26 -20.82 -19.04
CA LEU A 156 -5.80 -20.59 -20.43
C LEU A 156 -4.26 -20.41 -20.59
N CYS A 157 -3.48 -20.51 -19.52
CA CYS A 157 -2.15 -19.88 -19.42
C CYS A 157 -0.99 -20.85 -19.14
N GLY A 158 -0.95 -22.04 -19.76
CA GLY A 158 0.13 -23.03 -19.60
C GLY A 158 1.45 -22.66 -20.29
N ILE A 159 1.84 -21.38 -20.27
CA ILE A 159 2.77 -20.80 -21.24
C ILE A 159 4.12 -20.41 -20.60
N PHE A 160 4.20 -19.75 -19.44
CA PHE A 160 5.45 -19.07 -19.07
C PHE A 160 6.65 -19.95 -18.64
N ALA A 161 6.53 -21.01 -17.82
CA ALA A 161 7.68 -21.87 -17.47
C ALA A 161 7.99 -22.95 -18.52
N TYR A 162 6.95 -23.46 -19.19
CA TYR A 162 7.14 -24.27 -20.40
C TYR A 162 7.90 -23.43 -21.42
N GLN A 163 7.44 -22.22 -21.74
CA GLN A 163 8.12 -21.32 -22.67
C GLN A 163 9.50 -20.89 -22.15
N ALA A 164 9.70 -20.59 -20.86
CA ALA A 164 11.02 -20.25 -20.34
C ALA A 164 12.09 -21.34 -20.55
N LEU A 165 11.70 -22.63 -20.47
CA LEU A 165 12.62 -23.77 -20.61
C LEU A 165 12.51 -24.52 -21.95
N THR A 166 11.46 -24.29 -22.74
CA THR A 166 11.29 -24.88 -24.10
C THR A 166 11.54 -23.88 -25.22
N ASP A 167 11.45 -22.59 -24.94
CA ASP A 167 11.90 -21.56 -25.86
C ASP A 167 13.42 -21.42 -25.70
N GLU A 168 14.15 -21.76 -26.75
CA GLU A 168 15.62 -21.73 -26.74
C GLU A 168 16.13 -20.30 -26.46
N ASP A 169 15.37 -19.27 -26.84
CA ASP A 169 15.70 -17.88 -26.55
C ASP A 169 15.54 -17.55 -25.06
N ALA A 170 14.46 -18.00 -24.43
CA ALA A 170 14.23 -17.79 -23.01
C ALA A 170 15.19 -18.61 -22.13
N ARG A 171 15.56 -19.82 -22.56
CA ARG A 171 16.60 -20.64 -21.88
C ARG A 171 17.95 -19.96 -21.95
N ARG A 172 18.33 -19.47 -23.13
CA ARG A 172 19.58 -18.73 -23.33
C ARG A 172 19.60 -17.42 -22.53
N ASN A 173 18.46 -16.75 -22.41
CA ASN A 173 18.30 -15.56 -21.57
C ASN A 173 18.45 -15.88 -20.09
N TRP A 174 17.87 -16.98 -19.62
CA TRP A 174 18.02 -17.45 -18.25
C TRP A 174 19.48 -17.81 -17.93
N GLU A 175 20.15 -18.55 -18.81
CA GLU A 175 21.57 -18.92 -18.65
C GLU A 175 22.51 -17.70 -18.63
N LYS A 176 22.16 -16.62 -19.37
CA LYS A 176 22.99 -15.41 -19.47
C LYS A 176 22.67 -14.31 -18.45
N TYR A 177 21.39 -14.13 -18.14
CA TYR A 177 20.88 -12.98 -17.37
C TYR A 177 20.15 -13.40 -16.09
N GLY A 178 19.93 -14.69 -15.86
CA GLY A 178 19.17 -15.20 -14.71
C GLY A 178 17.68 -14.89 -14.76
N ASN A 179 17.15 -14.43 -15.91
CA ASN A 179 15.74 -14.12 -16.12
C ASN A 179 15.33 -14.52 -17.56
N PRO A 180 14.11 -15.05 -17.80
CA PRO A 180 13.74 -15.57 -19.11
C PRO A 180 13.42 -14.45 -20.12
N ASP A 181 13.17 -13.22 -19.66
CA ASP A 181 12.81 -12.07 -20.50
C ASP A 181 14.01 -11.43 -21.25
N GLY A 182 15.25 -11.86 -20.98
CA GLY A 182 16.45 -11.39 -21.68
C GLY A 182 16.96 -10.01 -21.22
N PRO A 183 17.80 -9.33 -22.03
CA PRO A 183 18.30 -8.01 -21.70
C PRO A 183 17.09 -7.06 -21.65
N GLY A 184 16.70 -6.68 -20.43
CA GLY A 184 15.42 -6.04 -20.15
C GLY A 184 15.14 -4.86 -21.08
N ALA A 185 14.20 -5.04 -22.01
CA ALA A 185 13.48 -3.90 -22.54
C ALA A 185 12.88 -3.20 -21.32
N MET A 186 13.13 -1.88 -21.17
CA MET A 186 12.61 -1.11 -20.04
C MET A 186 11.07 -1.17 -20.04
N SER A 187 10.50 -2.16 -19.38
CA SER A 187 9.07 -2.24 -19.09
C SER A 187 8.81 -1.37 -17.87
N PHE A 188 7.99 -0.34 -18.04
CA PHE A 188 7.59 0.51 -16.93
C PHE A 188 6.54 -0.24 -16.11
N GLY A 189 6.99 -0.85 -15.02
CA GLY A 189 6.12 -1.44 -14.01
C GLY A 189 5.52 -0.35 -13.12
N ILE A 190 4.20 -0.38 -12.91
CA ILE A 190 3.53 0.48 -11.93
C ILE A 190 3.25 -0.39 -10.70
N ALA A 191 3.69 0.04 -9.52
CA ALA A 191 3.49 -0.67 -8.25
C ALA A 191 2.03 -0.67 -7.76
N LEU A 192 1.06 -0.41 -8.63
CA LEU A 192 -0.36 -0.50 -8.29
C LEU A 192 -0.82 -1.95 -8.45
N PRO A 193 -1.63 -2.47 -7.51
CA PRO A 193 -2.10 -3.84 -7.59
C PRO A 193 -3.10 -3.99 -8.73
N SER A 194 -3.07 -5.12 -9.45
CA SER A 194 -3.90 -5.32 -10.65
C SER A 194 -5.41 -5.18 -10.41
N TRP A 195 -5.90 -5.63 -9.25
CA TRP A 195 -7.33 -5.65 -8.91
C TRP A 195 -8.02 -4.27 -8.94
N ILE A 196 -7.26 -3.17 -8.79
CA ILE A 196 -7.83 -1.81 -8.86
C ILE A 196 -8.09 -1.36 -10.31
N VAL A 197 -7.33 -1.92 -11.26
CA VAL A 197 -7.39 -1.57 -12.70
C VAL A 197 -8.16 -2.63 -13.51
N GLU A 198 -8.41 -3.80 -12.94
CA GLU A 198 -9.20 -4.86 -13.56
C GLU A 198 -10.60 -4.37 -14.00
N LYS A 199 -11.05 -4.84 -15.17
CA LYS A 199 -12.28 -4.33 -15.82
C LYS A 199 -13.51 -4.38 -14.91
N GLU A 200 -13.63 -5.41 -14.09
CA GLU A 200 -14.77 -5.60 -13.18
C GLU A 200 -14.82 -4.52 -12.09
N ASN A 201 -13.68 -4.16 -11.50
CA ASN A 201 -13.61 -3.18 -10.40
C ASN A 201 -13.38 -1.75 -10.90
N SER A 202 -12.79 -1.59 -12.10
CA SER A 202 -12.41 -0.29 -12.66
C SER A 202 -13.60 0.68 -12.75
N VAL A 203 -14.81 0.19 -13.07
CA VAL A 203 -16.03 1.00 -13.16
C VAL A 203 -16.43 1.53 -11.78
N TRP A 204 -16.34 0.71 -10.75
CA TRP A 204 -16.64 1.10 -9.38
C TRP A 204 -15.65 2.14 -8.85
N VAL A 205 -14.36 1.92 -9.08
CA VAL A 205 -13.29 2.86 -8.68
C VAL A 205 -13.47 4.20 -9.38
N LEU A 206 -13.74 4.18 -10.70
CA LEU A 206 -13.96 5.40 -11.48
C LEU A 206 -15.25 6.12 -11.04
N GLY A 207 -16.32 5.39 -10.76
CA GLY A 207 -17.57 5.94 -10.24
C GLY A 207 -17.40 6.62 -8.89
N LEU A 208 -16.66 5.99 -7.96
CA LEU A 208 -16.33 6.59 -6.67
C LEU A 208 -15.47 7.85 -6.83
N TYR A 209 -14.50 7.83 -7.74
CA TYR A 209 -13.68 9.00 -8.06
C TYR A 209 -14.54 10.15 -8.59
N ALA A 210 -15.43 9.87 -9.54
CA ALA A 210 -16.36 10.86 -10.08
C ALA A 210 -17.28 11.43 -8.98
N LEU A 211 -17.79 10.60 -8.07
CA LEU A 211 -18.62 11.04 -6.96
C LEU A 211 -17.84 11.98 -6.01
N VAL A 212 -16.62 11.62 -5.64
CA VAL A 212 -15.78 12.45 -4.77
C VAL A 212 -15.51 13.81 -5.41
N PHE A 213 -15.17 13.85 -6.71
CA PHE A 213 -14.86 15.10 -7.39
C PHE A 213 -16.08 15.95 -7.74
N MET A 214 -17.21 15.35 -8.09
CA MET A 214 -18.42 16.08 -8.48
C MET A 214 -19.29 16.48 -7.30
N VAL A 215 -19.26 15.74 -6.19
CA VAL A 215 -20.14 15.97 -5.03
C VAL A 215 -19.34 16.40 -3.81
N ALA A 216 -18.38 15.59 -3.36
CA ALA A 216 -17.68 15.87 -2.11
C ALA A 216 -16.84 17.15 -2.19
N LEU A 217 -16.12 17.35 -3.30
CA LEU A 217 -15.27 18.53 -3.47
C LEU A 217 -16.10 19.84 -3.52
N PRO A 218 -17.14 19.99 -4.37
CA PRO A 218 -17.93 21.22 -4.40
C PRO A 218 -18.70 21.48 -3.10
N THR A 219 -19.17 20.43 -2.42
CA THR A 219 -19.86 20.61 -1.13
C THR A 219 -18.91 21.08 -0.04
N VAL A 220 -17.72 20.50 0.09
CA VAL A 220 -16.72 20.92 1.07
C VAL A 220 -16.24 22.33 0.79
N VAL A 221 -15.90 22.64 -0.47
CA VAL A 221 -15.46 23.98 -0.88
C VAL A 221 -16.58 25.00 -0.67
N GLY A 222 -17.82 24.66 -1.04
CA GLY A 222 -18.98 25.52 -0.83
C GLY A 222 -19.23 25.79 0.66
N MET A 223 -19.26 24.76 1.50
CA MET A 223 -19.42 24.91 2.96
C MET A 223 -18.31 25.77 3.56
N TRP A 224 -17.05 25.55 3.15
CA TRP A 224 -15.93 26.35 3.60
C TRP A 224 -16.06 27.81 3.15
N TRP A 225 -16.40 28.05 1.87
CA TRP A 225 -16.59 29.38 1.29
C TRP A 225 -17.71 30.16 2.01
N TYR A 226 -18.89 29.58 2.15
CA TYR A 226 -20.01 30.21 2.86
C TYR A 226 -19.69 30.49 4.34
N LYS A 227 -18.94 29.60 5.00
CA LYS A 227 -18.49 29.84 6.38
C LYS A 227 -17.45 30.97 6.43
N SER A 228 -16.54 31.03 5.47
CA SER A 228 -15.46 32.03 5.44
C SER A 228 -15.99 33.46 5.22
N ILE A 229 -17.02 33.64 4.38
CA ILE A 229 -17.61 34.96 4.10
C ILE A 229 -18.36 35.53 5.31
N ARG A 230 -18.81 34.69 6.25
CA ARG A 230 -19.55 35.17 7.43
C ARG A 230 -18.71 35.96 8.43
N TYR A 231 -17.39 35.91 8.34
CA TYR A 231 -16.49 36.59 9.27
C TYR A 231 -15.78 37.75 8.56
N SER A 232 -15.78 38.93 9.18
CA SER A 232 -14.96 40.06 8.74
C SER A 232 -13.47 39.79 8.99
N GLY A 233 -12.57 40.60 8.45
CA GLY A 233 -11.12 40.52 8.69
C GLY A 233 -10.75 40.51 10.18
N ASP A 234 -11.59 41.13 11.02
CA ASP A 234 -11.44 41.17 12.48
C ASP A 234 -12.12 39.98 13.22
N GLN A 235 -12.49 38.92 12.50
CA GLN A 235 -13.16 37.71 13.01
C GLN A 235 -14.53 37.96 13.70
N VAL A 236 -15.19 39.09 13.42
CA VAL A 236 -16.55 39.38 13.89
C VAL A 236 -17.57 38.93 12.84
N SER A 237 -18.65 38.28 13.26
CA SER A 237 -19.72 37.84 12.35
C SER A 237 -20.55 39.03 11.87
N TYR A 238 -20.80 39.14 10.56
CA TYR A 238 -21.61 40.23 9.97
C TYR A 238 -23.08 40.28 10.46
N SER A 239 -23.58 39.23 11.11
CA SER A 239 -24.95 39.16 11.64
C SER A 239 -25.15 39.82 13.01
N GLY A 240 -24.14 40.54 13.53
CA GLY A 240 -24.16 41.22 14.83
C GLY A 240 -23.99 42.73 14.78
N ILE A 241 -24.17 43.35 13.61
CA ILE A 241 -24.25 44.80 13.40
C ILE A 241 -25.68 45.14 12.98
#